data_AF-A0A6B2XLK2-F1
#
_entry.id   AF-A0A6B2XLK2-F1
#
_cell.length_a   1.000
_cell.length_b   1.000
_cell.length_c   1.000
_cell.angle_alpha   90.00
_cell.angle_beta   90.00
_cell.angle_gamma   90.00
#
_symmetry.space_group_name_H-M   'P 1'
#
loop_
_entity.id
_entity.type
_entity.pdbx_description
1 polymer ?
#
loop_
_entity_poly.entity_id
_entity_poly.type
_entity_poly.pdbx_seq_one_letter_code
_entity_poly.pdbx_strand_id
1 'polypeptide(L)'
;SIAASFPTALWSIAGGANGATNFIIMIAVIVVVIGLVVFVEQSQRRVPVQYAKRMVGRRMYGGSSTYIPIKINMANVIPVIFAASLLAVPGLIAQFGDQSADWVIWVSTNLGDPAAPLHIALYVLMIIFFCFFYTSITFNPDEVADNMKKYGGFIPGIRAGRPTAEYLDYVITRITSAGSIYLALVA
;
A
#
# COMPACT_ATOMS: atom_id res chain seq x y z
N SER A 1 1.04 -1.44 -21.60
CA SER A 1 -0.39 -1.51 -21.92
C SER A 1 -1.13 -0.32 -21.30
N ILE A 2 -1.25 -0.23 -19.97
CA ILE A 2 -1.99 0.84 -19.27
C ILE A 2 -1.51 2.25 -19.68
N ALA A 3 -0.20 2.55 -19.63
CA ALA A 3 0.33 3.86 -20.01
C ALA A 3 0.13 4.22 -21.51
N ALA A 4 -0.05 3.23 -22.37
CA ALA A 4 -0.16 3.42 -23.81
C ALA A 4 -1.60 3.70 -24.27
N SER A 5 -2.61 3.33 -23.48
CA SER A 5 -4.02 3.67 -23.73
C SER A 5 -4.40 5.06 -23.21
N PHE A 6 -3.57 5.69 -22.39
CA PHE A 6 -3.83 7.04 -21.86
C PHE A 6 -3.97 8.11 -22.97
N PRO A 7 -3.04 8.21 -23.94
CA PRO A 7 -3.15 9.23 -24.99
C PRO A 7 -4.37 9.04 -25.87
N THR A 8 -4.72 7.79 -26.19
CA THR A 8 -5.88 7.46 -27.04
C THR A 8 -7.21 7.68 -26.30
N ALA A 9 -7.28 7.36 -25.01
CA ALA A 9 -8.45 7.68 -24.17
C ALA A 9 -8.66 9.19 -24.01
N LEU A 10 -7.58 9.95 -23.83
CA LEU A 10 -7.63 11.42 -23.76
C LEU A 10 -8.11 12.04 -25.08
N TRP A 11 -7.64 11.53 -26.21
CA TRP A 11 -8.09 11.99 -27.53
C TRP A 11 -9.55 11.63 -27.83
N SER A 12 -10.02 10.48 -27.35
CA SER A 12 -11.43 10.07 -27.46
C SER A 12 -12.37 10.99 -26.69
N ILE A 13 -11.98 11.49 -25.51
CA ILE A 13 -12.76 12.43 -24.71
C ILE A 13 -12.77 13.82 -25.36
N ALA A 14 -11.66 14.24 -25.98
CA ALA A 14 -11.57 15.50 -26.70
C ALA A 14 -12.43 15.54 -27.98
N GLY A 15 -12.71 14.39 -28.60
CA GLY A 15 -13.54 14.26 -29.80
C GLY A 15 -15.05 14.19 -29.55
N GLY A 16 -15.52 14.14 -28.29
CA GLY A 16 -16.94 14.06 -27.93
C GLY A 16 -17.64 15.42 -27.75
N ALA A 17 -18.97 15.41 -27.62
CA ALA A 17 -19.76 16.62 -27.33
C ALA A 17 -19.34 17.23 -25.96
N ASN A 18 -19.03 18.54 -25.93
CA ASN A 18 -18.39 19.25 -24.82
C ASN A 18 -16.94 18.82 -24.50
N GLY A 19 -16.19 18.34 -25.51
CA GLY A 19 -14.84 17.77 -25.37
C GLY A 19 -13.82 18.67 -24.66
N ALA A 20 -13.84 19.99 -24.85
CA ALA A 20 -12.90 20.89 -24.19
C ALA A 20 -13.11 20.97 -22.66
N THR A 21 -14.36 21.07 -22.20
CA THR A 21 -14.69 21.14 -20.76
C THR A 21 -14.43 19.79 -20.08
N ASN A 22 -14.85 18.68 -20.69
CA ASN A 22 -14.62 17.35 -20.14
C ASN A 22 -13.14 16.98 -20.10
N PHE A 23 -12.36 17.41 -21.09
CA PHE A 23 -10.91 17.21 -21.13
C PHE A 23 -10.19 17.96 -20.00
N ILE A 24 -10.56 19.22 -19.74
CA ILE A 24 -9.98 20.01 -18.65
C ILE A 24 -10.32 19.39 -17.29
N ILE A 25 -11.57 18.98 -17.09
CA ILE A 25 -12.01 18.31 -15.84
C ILE A 25 -11.24 17.01 -15.64
N MET A 26 -11.08 16.19 -16.69
CA MET A 26 -10.34 14.93 -16.61
C MET A 26 -8.87 15.15 -16.25
N ILE A 27 -8.20 16.11 -16.88
CA ILE A 27 -6.81 16.47 -16.55
C ILE A 27 -6.71 16.94 -15.09
N ALA A 28 -7.65 17.80 -14.65
CA ALA A 28 -7.66 18.28 -13.27
C ALA A 28 -7.79 17.12 -12.27
N VAL A 29 -8.70 16.17 -12.52
CA VAL A 29 -8.86 14.97 -11.69
C VAL A 29 -7.59 14.12 -11.68
N ILE A 30 -6.97 13.89 -12.84
CA ILE A 30 -5.72 13.12 -12.93
C ILE A 30 -4.61 13.77 -12.10
N VAL A 31 -4.42 15.09 -12.21
CA VAL A 31 -3.40 15.81 -11.45
C VAL A 31 -3.67 15.73 -9.94
N VAL A 32 -4.94 15.88 -9.53
CA VAL A 32 -5.32 15.77 -8.11
C VAL A 32 -5.06 14.37 -7.58
N VAL A 33 -5.46 13.32 -8.30
CA VAL A 33 -5.26 11.93 -7.90
C VAL A 33 -3.76 11.61 -7.83
N ILE A 34 -2.98 11.98 -8.85
CA ILE A 34 -1.52 11.77 -8.83
C ILE A 34 -0.88 12.52 -7.67
N GLY A 35 -1.27 13.78 -7.44
CA GLY A 35 -0.76 14.58 -6.33
C GLY A 35 -1.05 13.95 -4.97
N LEU A 36 -2.26 13.43 -4.79
CA LEU A 36 -2.68 12.72 -3.58
C LEU A 36 -1.88 11.42 -3.41
N VAL A 37 -1.70 10.64 -4.48
CA VAL A 37 -0.88 9.41 -4.45
C VAL A 37 0.56 9.69 -4.07
N VAL A 38 1.20 10.65 -4.72
CA VAL A 38 2.59 11.03 -4.42
C VAL A 38 2.72 11.55 -2.99
N PHE A 39 1.75 12.33 -2.50
CA PHE A 39 1.75 12.83 -1.13
C PHE A 39 1.70 11.69 -0.11
N VAL A 40 0.84 10.69 -0.32
CA VAL A 40 0.71 9.55 0.58
C VAL A 40 1.91 8.61 0.49
N GLU A 41 2.45 8.36 -0.71
CA GLU A 41 3.64 7.52 -0.88
C GLU A 41 4.91 8.14 -0.27
N GLN A 42 5.06 9.46 -0.33
CA GLN A 42 6.19 10.15 0.31
C GLN A 42 6.03 10.31 1.82
N SER A 43 4.83 10.08 2.34
CA SER A 43 4.57 10.19 3.77
C SER A 43 5.20 9.02 4.52
N GLN A 44 6.04 9.36 5.48
CA GLN A 44 6.76 8.41 6.33
C GLN A 44 6.71 8.85 7.79
N ARG A 45 6.47 7.89 8.68
CA ARG A 45 6.61 8.11 10.12
C ARG A 45 8.07 7.95 10.49
N ARG A 46 8.67 9.00 11.03
CA ARG A 46 10.07 8.99 11.49
C ARG A 46 10.09 8.54 12.95
N VAL A 47 10.63 7.35 13.23
CA VAL A 47 10.83 6.87 14.61
C VAL A 47 12.24 7.27 15.06
N PRO A 48 12.40 8.14 16.07
CA PRO A 48 13.71 8.60 16.50
C PRO A 48 14.46 7.47 17.20
N VAL A 49 15.73 7.32 16.83
CA VAL A 49 16.66 6.34 17.38
C VAL A 49 17.92 7.05 17.85
N GLN A 50 18.41 6.64 19.00
CA GLN A 50 19.68 7.09 19.53
C GLN A 50 20.66 5.93 19.56
N TYR A 51 21.84 6.13 18.99
CA TYR A 51 22.94 5.20 19.11
C TYR A 51 23.75 5.54 20.36
N ALA A 52 24.11 4.52 21.12
CA ALA A 52 24.88 4.66 22.35
C ALA A 52 26.19 5.41 22.08
N LYS A 53 26.46 6.42 22.92
CA LYS A 53 27.68 7.23 22.83
C LYS A 53 28.84 6.44 23.41
N ARG A 54 30.01 6.49 22.76
CA ARG A 54 31.24 5.94 23.33
C ARG A 54 32.01 7.09 23.98
N MET A 55 32.20 7.03 25.30
CA MET A 55 33.00 8.01 26.00
C MET A 55 34.48 7.69 25.73
N VAL A 56 35.19 8.60 25.06
CA VAL A 56 36.64 8.49 24.83
C VAL A 56 37.30 9.62 25.62
N GLY A 57 37.92 9.29 26.75
CA GLY A 57 38.47 10.27 27.69
C GLY A 57 37.38 11.13 28.37
N ARG A 58 37.57 12.45 28.43
CA ARG A 58 36.61 13.42 29.00
C ARG A 58 35.59 13.97 28.00
N ARG A 59 35.71 13.63 26.71
CA ARG A 59 34.80 14.14 25.68
C ARG A 59 33.84 13.04 25.25
N MET A 60 32.56 13.39 25.23
CA MET A 60 31.51 12.51 24.75
C MET A 60 31.50 12.58 23.22
N TYR A 61 31.95 11.52 22.55
CA TYR A 61 31.97 11.42 21.08
C TYR A 61 30.88 10.44 20.62
N GLY A 62 30.18 10.81 19.55
CA GLY A 62 29.11 10.00 18.99
C GLY A 62 27.80 10.13 19.78
N GLY A 63 26.71 9.75 19.11
CA GLY A 63 25.32 9.99 19.53
C GLY A 63 24.66 11.10 18.74
N SER A 64 24.77 10.97 17.41
CA SER A 64 23.84 11.61 16.51
C SER A 64 22.46 10.99 16.73
N SER A 65 21.44 11.84 16.86
CA SER A 65 20.06 11.40 16.75
C SER A 65 19.80 11.03 15.29
N THR A 66 19.44 9.79 15.05
CA THR A 66 19.00 9.32 13.73
C THR A 66 17.51 8.98 13.82
N TYR A 67 16.85 8.73 12.70
CA TYR A 67 15.51 8.18 12.68
C TYR A 67 15.44 7.00 11.72
N ILE A 68 14.58 6.03 12.05
CA ILE A 68 14.20 4.96 11.13
C ILE A 68 12.92 5.45 10.41
N PRO A 69 12.96 5.60 9.08
CA PRO A 69 11.76 5.93 8.32
C PRO A 69 10.88 4.70 8.17
N ILE A 70 9.64 4.77 8.64
CA ILE A 70 8.60 3.77 8.40
C ILE A 70 7.61 4.38 7.41
N LYS A 71 7.57 3.87 6.18
CA LYS A 71 6.65 4.36 5.14
C LYS A 71 5.21 3.98 5.48
N ILE A 72 4.25 4.80 5.06
CA ILE A 72 2.81 4.51 5.26
C ILE A 72 2.37 3.24 4.55
N ASN A 73 2.92 3.01 3.36
CA ASN A 73 2.71 1.81 2.60
C ASN A 73 4.07 1.19 2.26
N MET A 74 4.45 0.13 2.99
CA MET A 74 5.67 -0.63 2.65
C MET A 74 5.45 -1.55 1.43
N ALA A 75 4.20 -1.80 1.06
CA ALA A 75 3.81 -2.75 0.03
C ALA A 75 3.67 -2.14 -1.37
N ASN A 76 3.72 -0.81 -1.49
CA ASN A 76 3.46 -0.07 -2.73
C ASN A 76 2.19 -0.60 -3.42
N VAL A 77 2.32 -1.09 -4.65
CA VAL A 77 1.21 -1.56 -5.50
C VAL A 77 1.02 -3.09 -5.45
N ILE A 78 1.92 -3.84 -4.81
CA ILE A 78 1.94 -5.31 -4.87
C ILE A 78 0.64 -5.96 -4.33
N PRO A 79 0.07 -5.54 -3.18
CA PRO A 79 -1.17 -6.12 -2.68
C PRO A 79 -2.36 -5.96 -3.64
N VAL A 80 -2.43 -4.83 -4.35
CA VAL A 80 -3.50 -4.54 -5.30
C VAL A 80 -3.40 -5.47 -6.52
N ILE A 81 -2.18 -5.72 -7.01
CA ILE A 81 -1.94 -6.65 -8.11
C ILE A 81 -2.34 -8.07 -7.71
N PHE A 82 -1.98 -8.52 -6.49
CA PHE A 82 -2.38 -9.84 -6.01
C PHE A 82 -3.90 -9.97 -5.88
N ALA A 83 -4.56 -8.97 -5.31
CA ALA A 83 -6.02 -8.93 -5.20
C ALA A 83 -6.68 -9.04 -6.59
N ALA A 84 -6.25 -8.24 -7.57
CA ALA A 84 -6.77 -8.27 -8.93
C ALA A 84 -6.52 -9.63 -9.61
N SER A 85 -5.32 -10.19 -9.44
CA SER A 85 -4.98 -11.49 -10.04
C SER A 85 -5.82 -12.62 -9.47
N LEU A 86 -6.11 -12.62 -8.16
CA LEU A 86 -6.89 -13.67 -7.51
C LEU A 86 -8.37 -13.56 -7.88
N LEU A 87 -8.90 -12.34 -7.96
CA LEU A 87 -10.27 -12.07 -8.40
C LEU A 87 -10.50 -12.41 -9.88
N ALA A 88 -9.45 -12.35 -10.70
CA ALA A 88 -9.53 -12.76 -12.10
C ALA A 88 -9.60 -14.28 -12.29
N VAL A 89 -9.13 -15.10 -11.32
CA VAL A 89 -9.08 -16.57 -11.46
C VAL A 89 -10.47 -17.18 -11.67
N PRO A 90 -11.50 -16.88 -10.86
CA PRO A 90 -12.83 -17.43 -11.09
C PRO A 90 -13.44 -17.00 -12.43
N GLY A 91 -13.19 -15.76 -12.86
CA GLY A 91 -13.63 -15.26 -14.17
C GLY A 91 -12.96 -16.00 -15.34
N LEU A 92 -11.68 -16.37 -15.20
CA LEU A 92 -10.96 -17.19 -16.17
C LEU A 92 -11.52 -18.62 -16.21
N ILE A 93 -11.82 -19.23 -15.05
CA ILE A 93 -12.42 -20.57 -14.98
C ILE A 93 -13.82 -20.58 -15.60
N ALA A 94 -14.61 -19.54 -15.33
CA ALA A 94 -15.95 -19.36 -15.91
C ALA A 94 -15.91 -19.26 -17.45
N GLN A 95 -14.83 -18.74 -18.04
CA GLN A 95 -14.66 -18.69 -19.50
C GLN A 95 -14.46 -20.08 -20.14
N PHE A 96 -13.96 -21.07 -19.40
CA PHE A 96 -13.81 -22.44 -19.88
C PHE A 96 -15.04 -23.32 -19.61
N GLY A 97 -16.00 -22.85 -18.81
CA GLY A 97 -17.26 -23.52 -18.53
C GLY A 97 -18.31 -23.30 -19.61
N ASP A 98 -19.41 -24.05 -19.53
CA ASP A 98 -20.59 -23.80 -20.36
C ASP A 98 -21.23 -22.47 -19.94
N GLN A 99 -21.30 -21.51 -20.86
CA GLN A 99 -21.89 -20.18 -20.63
C GLN A 99 -23.37 -20.23 -20.24
N SER A 100 -24.02 -21.37 -20.46
CA SER A 100 -25.43 -21.64 -20.12
C SER A 100 -25.64 -22.06 -18.67
N ALA A 101 -24.56 -22.44 -17.95
CA ALA A 101 -24.69 -22.98 -16.61
C ALA A 101 -24.90 -21.85 -15.57
N ASP A 102 -25.87 -22.04 -14.67
CA ASP A 102 -26.26 -21.03 -13.67
C ASP A 102 -25.09 -20.55 -12.79
N TRP A 103 -24.12 -21.43 -12.51
CA TRP A 103 -22.92 -21.08 -11.76
C TRP A 103 -21.95 -20.19 -12.54
N VAL A 104 -21.86 -20.34 -13.87
CA VAL A 104 -21.02 -19.51 -14.75
C VAL A 104 -21.62 -18.11 -14.87
N ILE A 105 -22.95 -18.03 -15.05
CA ILE A 105 -23.68 -16.77 -15.09
C ILE A 105 -23.53 -16.03 -13.75
N TRP A 106 -23.70 -16.72 -12.62
CA TRP A 106 -23.52 -16.12 -11.30
C TRP A 106 -22.10 -15.58 -11.06
N VAL A 107 -21.06 -16.32 -11.45
CA VAL A 107 -19.66 -15.87 -11.34
C VAL A 107 -19.39 -14.70 -12.29
N SER A 108 -19.89 -14.75 -13.52
CA SER A 108 -19.73 -13.66 -14.49
C SER A 108 -20.40 -12.37 -14.01
N THR A 109 -21.62 -12.44 -13.48
CA THR A 109 -22.37 -11.25 -13.02
C THR A 109 -21.85 -10.68 -11.70
N ASN A 110 -21.39 -11.51 -10.76
CA ASN A 110 -20.98 -11.03 -9.41
C ASN A 110 -19.47 -10.84 -9.26
N LEU A 111 -18.66 -11.61 -10.00
CA LEU A 111 -17.19 -11.59 -9.93
C LEU A 111 -16.54 -11.11 -11.24
N GLY A 112 -17.22 -11.22 -12.37
CA GLY A 112 -16.70 -10.77 -13.67
C GLY A 112 -16.98 -9.29 -13.96
N ASP A 113 -18.06 -8.73 -13.41
CA ASP A 113 -18.41 -7.32 -13.59
C ASP A 113 -17.72 -6.42 -12.54
N PRO A 114 -16.81 -5.51 -12.93
CA PRO A 114 -16.18 -4.57 -12.02
C PRO A 114 -17.17 -3.61 -11.34
N ALA A 115 -18.37 -3.43 -11.90
CA ALA A 115 -19.41 -2.57 -11.33
C ALA A 115 -20.28 -3.28 -10.28
N ALA A 116 -20.17 -4.61 -10.14
CA ALA A 116 -20.95 -5.35 -9.17
C ALA A 116 -20.54 -4.96 -7.73
N PRO A 117 -21.49 -4.64 -6.83
CA PRO A 117 -21.19 -4.30 -5.44
C PRO A 117 -20.44 -5.41 -4.71
N LEU A 118 -20.70 -6.67 -5.06
CA LEU A 118 -20.02 -7.83 -4.50
C LEU A 118 -18.56 -7.89 -4.96
N HIS A 119 -18.28 -7.62 -6.24
CA HIS A 119 -16.91 -7.55 -6.76
C HIS A 119 -16.11 -6.47 -6.03
N ILE A 120 -16.68 -5.26 -5.90
CA ILE A 120 -16.03 -4.13 -5.21
C ILE A 120 -15.75 -4.47 -3.74
N ALA A 121 -16.74 -5.02 -3.02
CA ALA A 121 -16.56 -5.40 -1.62
C ALA A 121 -15.49 -6.48 -1.44
N LEU A 122 -15.47 -7.49 -2.31
CA LEU A 122 -14.48 -8.57 -2.26
C LEU A 122 -13.09 -8.07 -2.65
N TYR A 123 -13.01 -7.14 -3.62
CA TYR A 123 -11.77 -6.50 -4.04
C TYR A 123 -11.16 -5.65 -2.93
N VAL A 124 -11.96 -4.79 -2.28
CA VAL A 124 -11.52 -4.00 -1.11
C VAL A 124 -11.05 -4.91 0.02
N LEU A 125 -11.80 -5.97 0.34
CA LEU A 125 -11.43 -6.92 1.39
C LEU A 125 -10.11 -7.63 1.06
N MET A 126 -9.93 -8.08 -0.18
CA MET A 126 -8.68 -8.70 -0.64
C MET A 126 -7.51 -7.72 -0.55
N ILE A 127 -7.68 -6.46 -0.96
CA ILE A 127 -6.63 -5.43 -0.87
C ILE A 127 -6.19 -5.26 0.59
N ILE A 128 -7.14 -5.11 1.52
CA ILE A 128 -6.83 -4.95 2.94
C ILE A 128 -6.10 -6.20 3.45
N PHE A 129 -6.61 -7.39 3.17
CA PHE A 129 -5.99 -8.64 3.60
C PHE A 129 -4.56 -8.80 3.08
N PHE A 130 -4.34 -8.60 1.78
CA PHE A 130 -3.00 -8.71 1.18
C PHE A 130 -2.06 -7.60 1.63
N CYS A 131 -2.57 -6.41 1.97
CA CYS A 131 -1.76 -5.33 2.52
C CYS A 131 -1.18 -5.71 3.89
N PHE A 132 -2.01 -6.25 4.79
CA PHE A 132 -1.55 -6.77 6.08
C PHE A 132 -0.62 -7.98 5.93
N PHE A 133 -0.99 -8.93 5.07
CA PHE A 133 -0.18 -10.11 4.80
C PHE A 133 1.22 -9.75 4.28
N TYR A 134 1.30 -8.91 3.25
CA TYR A 134 2.57 -8.49 2.66
C TYR A 134 3.45 -7.70 3.63
N THR A 135 2.87 -6.77 4.39
CA THR A 135 3.63 -5.96 5.35
C THR A 135 4.20 -6.81 6.49
N SER A 136 3.45 -7.81 6.98
CA SER A 136 3.92 -8.73 8.02
C SER A 136 5.10 -9.61 7.58
N ILE A 137 5.13 -10.00 6.30
CA ILE A 137 6.22 -10.83 5.75
C ILE A 137 7.47 -10.00 5.47
N THR A 138 7.30 -8.79 4.95
CA THR A 138 8.43 -7.96 4.52
C THR A 138 9.09 -7.19 5.66
N PHE A 139 8.35 -6.86 6.72
CA PHE A 139 8.89 -6.16 7.87
C PHE A 139 8.78 -7.04 9.12
N ASN A 140 9.91 -7.59 9.55
CA ASN A 140 10.00 -8.33 10.80
C ASN A 140 10.47 -7.39 11.95
N PRO A 141 9.57 -6.99 12.87
CA PRO A 141 9.90 -6.08 13.96
C PRO A 141 10.91 -6.68 14.95
N ASP A 142 10.92 -7.99 15.15
CA ASP A 142 11.87 -8.67 16.04
C ASP A 142 13.29 -8.57 15.48
N GLU A 143 13.46 -8.81 14.18
CA GLU A 143 14.77 -8.73 13.52
C GLU A 143 15.30 -7.28 13.53
N VAL A 144 14.43 -6.30 13.27
CA VAL A 144 14.81 -4.87 13.32
C VAL A 144 15.22 -4.47 14.74
N ALA A 145 14.48 -4.91 15.76
CA ALA A 145 14.82 -4.65 17.15
C ALA A 145 16.14 -5.30 17.58
N ASP A 146 16.40 -6.54 17.16
CA ASP A 146 17.65 -7.24 17.43
C ASP A 146 18.84 -6.59 16.72
N ASN A 147 18.66 -6.15 15.48
CA ASN A 147 19.68 -5.38 14.76
C ASN A 147 19.96 -4.06 15.47
N MET A 148 18.93 -3.33 15.91
CA MET A 148 19.12 -2.12 16.72
C MET A 148 19.93 -2.39 17.99
N LYS A 149 19.61 -3.47 18.71
CA LYS A 149 20.35 -3.88 19.91
C LYS A 149 21.82 -4.21 19.60
N LYS A 150 22.09 -4.93 18.50
CA LYS A 150 23.46 -5.27 18.05
C LYS A 150 24.28 -4.03 17.70
N TYR A 151 23.67 -3.03 17.05
CA TYR A 151 24.33 -1.77 16.70
C TYR A 151 24.34 -0.73 17.85
N GLY A 152 23.89 -1.10 19.05
CA GLY A 152 23.83 -0.20 20.20
C GLY A 152 22.82 0.94 20.05
N GLY A 153 21.85 0.79 19.13
CA GLY A 153 20.73 1.71 18.94
C GLY A 153 19.58 1.38 19.89
N PHE A 154 18.94 2.41 20.43
CA PHE A 154 17.72 2.28 21.22
C PHE A 154 16.75 3.43 20.92
N ILE A 155 15.47 3.16 21.11
CA ILE A 155 14.43 4.18 21.03
C ILE A 155 14.37 4.87 22.40
N PRO A 156 14.48 6.21 22.48
CA PRO A 156 14.38 6.92 23.75
C PRO A 156 13.08 6.57 24.48
N GLY A 157 13.17 6.13 25.74
CA GLY A 157 12.02 5.74 26.55
C GLY A 157 11.63 4.26 26.48
N ILE A 158 12.23 3.45 25.58
CA ILE A 158 11.93 2.02 25.44
C ILE A 158 13.21 1.19 25.60
N ARG A 159 13.16 0.14 26.42
CA ARG A 159 14.30 -0.76 26.62
C ARG A 159 14.56 -1.57 25.35
N ALA A 160 15.82 -1.65 24.93
CA ALA A 160 16.22 -2.40 23.73
C ALA A 160 15.93 -3.91 23.87
N GLY A 161 15.34 -4.51 22.83
CA GLY A 161 14.94 -5.92 22.78
C GLY A 161 13.45 -6.07 22.51
N ARG A 162 12.79 -7.03 23.19
CA ARG A 162 11.34 -7.30 23.04
C ARG A 162 10.46 -6.05 23.12
N PRO A 163 10.63 -5.12 24.09
CA PRO A 163 9.79 -3.92 24.15
C PRO A 163 9.94 -3.00 22.92
N THR A 164 11.11 -3.00 22.27
CA THR A 164 11.32 -2.28 21.00
C THR A 164 10.53 -2.95 19.86
N ALA A 165 10.55 -4.28 19.78
CA ALA A 165 9.81 -5.02 18.76
C ALA A 165 8.29 -4.82 18.90
N GLU A 166 7.75 -4.94 20.11
CA GLU A 166 6.32 -4.69 20.40
C GLU A 166 5.90 -3.27 20.02
N TYR A 167 6.75 -2.27 20.29
CA TYR A 167 6.47 -0.90 19.89
C TYR A 167 6.50 -0.71 18.37
N LEU A 168 7.49 -1.29 17.68
CA LEU A 168 7.57 -1.23 16.23
C LEU A 168 6.37 -1.91 15.58
N ASP A 169 5.96 -3.08 16.07
CA ASP A 169 4.78 -3.80 15.61
C ASP A 169 3.51 -2.95 15.76
N TYR A 170 3.27 -2.41 16.98
CA TYR A 170 2.14 -1.52 17.23
C TYR A 170 2.09 -0.31 16.27
N VAL A 171 3.25 0.28 16.01
CA VAL A 171 3.39 1.40 15.08
C VAL A 171 3.02 0.98 13.66
N ILE A 172 3.50 -0.18 13.21
CA ILE A 172 3.29 -0.69 11.86
C ILE A 172 1.85 -1.10 11.65
N THR A 173 1.24 -1.87 12.55
CA THR A 173 -0.15 -2.30 12.41
C THR A 173 -1.07 -1.10 12.23
N ARG A 174 -0.87 -0.03 13.01
CA ARG A 174 -1.68 1.20 12.91
C ARG A 174 -1.43 1.96 11.62
N ILE A 175 -0.19 2.05 11.17
CA ILE A 175 0.14 2.69 9.89
C ILE A 175 -0.45 1.89 8.72
N THR A 176 -0.26 0.57 8.70
CA THR A 176 -0.81 -0.32 7.68
C THR A 176 -2.33 -0.29 7.65
N SER A 177 -3.00 -0.13 8.80
CA SER A 177 -4.46 0.04 8.83
C SER A 177 -4.92 1.29 8.06
N ALA A 178 -4.20 2.41 8.21
CA ALA A 178 -4.50 3.63 7.46
C ALA A 178 -4.11 3.50 5.97
N GLY A 179 -2.97 2.86 5.69
CA GLY A 179 -2.48 2.64 4.32
C GLY A 179 -3.35 1.68 3.50
N SER A 180 -3.91 0.64 4.12
CA SER A 180 -4.80 -0.32 3.46
C SER A 180 -6.14 0.29 3.10
N ILE A 181 -6.72 1.10 3.97
CA ILE A 181 -7.95 1.89 3.67
C ILE A 181 -7.68 2.86 2.53
N TYR A 182 -6.54 3.53 2.54
CA TYR A 182 -6.14 4.43 1.46
C TYR A 182 -6.03 3.70 0.11
N LEU A 183 -5.33 2.57 0.06
CA LEU A 183 -5.21 1.77 -1.15
C LEU A 183 -6.57 1.27 -1.65
N ALA A 184 -7.46 0.88 -0.73
CA ALA A 184 -8.82 0.47 -1.06
C ALA A 184 -9.71 1.61 -1.58
N LEU A 185 -9.41 2.87 -1.24
CA LEU A 185 -10.15 4.04 -1.72
C LEU A 185 -9.64 4.51 -3.08
N VAL A 186 -8.36 4.30 -3.37
CA VAL A 186 -7.75 4.58 -4.68
C VAL A 186 -8.10 3.54 -5.72
N ALA A 187 -8.23 2.28 -5.30
CA ALA A 187 -8.57 1.14 -6.16
C ALA A 187 -10.04 1.14 -6.55
#